data_AF-A0A484NFK6-F1
#
_entry.id   AF-A0A484NFK6-F1
#
_cell.length_a   1.000
_cell.length_b   1.000
_cell.length_c   1.000
_cell.angle_alpha   90.00
_cell.angle_beta   90.00
_cell.angle_gamma   90.00
#
_symmetry.space_group_name_H-M   'P 1'
#
loop_
_entity.id
_entity.type
_entity.pdbx_description
1 polymer ?
#
loop_
_entity_poly.entity_id
_entity_poly.type
_entity_poly.pdbx_seq_one_letter_code
_entity_poly.pdbx_strand_id
1 'polypeptide(L)'
;MSSTLLEVTRASHEEIERLERVIVKDLQTEPATNKDRLYQSHRVRNVIERIIDTTHRLIREYHRRNLGARVLDTSDEYEQLLKHEQPITFSGELRTLRGGHQSRVGALDWNNHILTTGGMDGMIFNNDVRVRSRIAETYKGHSQEVCGLKWSASGQQLASGGNNNLLYIWDRSSTAVSSSNSTSSTTQWLHRFEEHTAAVKALAWCPFQGNLLASGGGGGDRCIKFWNTHTGSCVNSVDTGSQVCALLWNKSERELLSSNGFTKNQLTLWKYPSMVKMAELAGYTSRVLFMAQSPDGCTVASAAGDETLRFWNVFGTPEVKKQVLKSNPEPFAHVNRIR
;
A
#
# COMPACT_ATOMS: atom_id res chain seq x y z
N MET A 1 4.90 -22.11 -15.91
CA MET A 1 4.91 -20.69 -15.50
C MET A 1 5.51 -19.90 -16.64
N SER A 2 4.80 -18.91 -17.18
CA SER A 2 5.25 -18.15 -18.36
C SER A 2 6.66 -17.58 -18.13
N SER A 3 7.57 -17.78 -19.09
CA SER A 3 8.98 -17.35 -19.05
C SER A 3 9.14 -15.87 -18.68
N THR A 4 8.17 -15.04 -19.05
CA THR A 4 8.14 -13.60 -18.77
C THR A 4 7.84 -13.26 -17.29
N LEU A 5 7.11 -14.11 -16.56
CA LEU A 5 6.91 -13.93 -15.11
C LEU A 5 8.23 -14.19 -14.36
N LEU A 6 9.04 -15.11 -14.87
CA LEU A 6 10.38 -15.38 -14.38
C LEU A 6 11.31 -14.18 -14.64
N GLU A 7 11.22 -13.55 -15.82
CA GLU A 7 11.98 -12.35 -16.17
C GLU A 7 11.61 -11.13 -15.32
N VAL A 8 10.32 -10.88 -15.07
CA VAL A 8 9.87 -9.79 -14.17
C VAL A 8 10.33 -10.06 -12.74
N THR A 9 10.25 -11.32 -12.29
CA THR A 9 10.70 -11.72 -10.96
C THR A 9 12.23 -11.58 -10.84
N ARG A 10 12.98 -11.93 -11.90
CA ARG A 10 14.44 -11.78 -11.95
C ARG A 10 14.86 -10.31 -11.98
N ALA A 11 14.22 -9.47 -12.79
CA ALA A 11 14.52 -8.04 -12.84
C ALA A 11 14.18 -7.32 -11.53
N SER A 12 13.06 -7.69 -10.89
CA SER A 12 12.74 -7.23 -9.54
C SER A 12 13.77 -7.72 -8.52
N HIS A 13 14.24 -8.96 -8.63
CA HIS A 13 15.24 -9.54 -7.75
C HIS A 13 16.62 -8.87 -7.91
N GLU A 14 17.08 -8.64 -9.13
CA GLU A 14 18.35 -7.96 -9.43
C GLU A 14 18.36 -6.51 -8.93
N GLU A 15 17.24 -5.80 -9.08
CA GLU A 15 17.11 -4.43 -8.54
C GLU A 15 17.03 -4.44 -7.01
N ILE A 16 16.36 -5.44 -6.40
CA ILE A 16 16.40 -5.66 -4.95
C ILE A 16 17.84 -5.89 -4.48
N GLU A 17 18.60 -6.81 -5.09
CA GLU A 17 20.00 -7.08 -4.72
C GLU A 17 20.91 -5.86 -4.93
N ARG A 18 20.67 -5.07 -5.97
CA ARG A 18 21.40 -3.83 -6.23
C ARG A 18 21.15 -2.82 -5.11
N LEU A 19 19.89 -2.67 -4.70
CA LEU A 19 19.51 -1.75 -3.64
C LEU A 19 19.98 -2.24 -2.26
N GLU A 20 19.97 -3.54 -2.01
CA GLU A 20 20.58 -4.17 -0.83
C GLU A 20 22.09 -3.87 -0.74
N ARG A 21 22.84 -4.01 -1.85
CA ARG A 21 24.27 -3.67 -1.89
C ARG A 21 24.54 -2.20 -1.58
N VAL A 22 23.70 -1.29 -2.05
CA VAL A 22 23.81 0.16 -1.74
C VAL A 22 23.50 0.41 -0.27
N ILE A 23 22.48 -0.23 0.29
CA ILE A 23 22.09 -0.11 1.70
C ILE A 23 23.20 -0.63 2.63
N VAL A 24 23.71 -1.84 2.38
CA VAL A 24 24.76 -2.47 3.20
C VAL A 24 26.04 -1.64 3.20
N LYS A 25 26.46 -1.13 2.02
CA LYS A 25 27.65 -0.28 1.90
C LYS A 25 27.52 1.02 2.68
N ASP A 26 26.35 1.65 2.64
CA ASP A 26 26.11 2.92 3.33
C ASP A 26 25.95 2.74 4.85
N LEU A 27 25.33 1.64 5.30
CA LEU A 27 25.18 1.30 6.73
C LEU A 27 26.50 0.98 7.44
N GLN A 28 27.52 0.54 6.68
CA GLN A 28 28.87 0.34 7.19
C GLN A 28 29.62 1.66 7.45
N THR A 29 29.14 2.78 6.89
CA THR A 29 29.81 4.09 6.98
C THR A 29 29.26 5.03 8.06
N GLU A 30 28.12 4.70 8.69
CA GLU A 30 27.43 5.60 9.63
C GLU A 30 27.57 5.19 11.11
N PRO A 31 27.64 6.16 12.06
CA PRO A 31 27.76 5.90 13.48
C PRO A 31 26.54 5.18 14.07
N ALA A 32 26.77 4.25 15.00
CA ALA A 32 25.74 3.39 15.60
C ALA A 32 24.54 4.15 16.19
N THR A 33 24.75 5.35 16.73
CA THR A 33 23.72 6.20 17.36
C THR A 33 22.66 6.72 16.38
N ASN A 34 22.94 6.75 15.08
CA ASN A 34 22.00 7.20 14.06
C ASN A 34 21.30 6.06 13.30
N LYS A 35 21.71 4.80 13.51
CA LYS A 35 21.21 3.66 12.73
C LYS A 35 19.70 3.49 12.88
N ASP A 36 19.16 3.47 14.10
CA ASP A 36 17.70 3.35 14.31
C ASP A 36 16.89 4.49 13.68
N ARG A 37 17.44 5.72 13.67
CA ARG A 37 16.84 6.89 13.01
C ARG A 37 16.95 6.81 11.48
N LEU A 38 18.03 6.21 10.96
CA LEU A 38 18.27 5.99 9.54
C LEU A 38 17.44 4.81 8.99
N TYR A 39 17.18 3.78 9.80
CA TYR A 39 16.21 2.72 9.54
C TYR A 39 14.78 3.26 9.44
N GLN A 40 14.46 4.36 10.14
CA GLN A 40 13.22 5.12 9.93
C GLN A 40 13.33 6.15 8.78
N SER A 41 14.53 6.41 8.28
CA SER A 41 14.82 7.50 7.34
C SER A 41 14.52 7.10 5.89
N HIS A 42 14.30 8.14 5.09
CA HIS A 42 13.95 8.19 3.67
C HIS A 42 14.54 7.11 2.74
N ARG A 43 15.66 6.46 3.06
CA ARG A 43 16.40 5.62 2.11
C ARG A 43 15.78 4.23 1.92
N VAL A 44 15.49 3.49 2.99
CA VAL A 44 14.80 2.18 2.92
C VAL A 44 13.38 2.36 2.37
N ARG A 45 12.73 3.45 2.74
CA ARG A 45 11.39 3.79 2.23
C ARG A 45 11.38 4.20 0.76
N ASN A 46 12.28 5.07 0.31
CA ASN A 46 12.39 5.44 -1.11
C ASN A 46 12.74 4.21 -1.95
N VAL A 47 13.49 3.26 -1.39
CA VAL A 47 13.80 1.97 -2.00
C VAL A 47 12.55 1.11 -2.11
N ILE A 48 11.77 0.94 -1.04
CA ILE A 48 10.51 0.17 -1.08
C ILE A 48 9.48 0.83 -1.99
N GLU A 49 9.31 2.16 -1.94
CA GLU A 49 8.40 2.90 -2.83
C GLU A 49 8.87 2.83 -4.29
N ARG A 50 10.18 2.86 -4.56
CA ARG A 50 10.73 2.59 -5.90
C ARG A 50 10.54 1.14 -6.33
N ILE A 51 10.70 0.17 -5.45
CA ILE A 51 10.46 -1.25 -5.74
C ILE A 51 8.97 -1.45 -6.07
N ILE A 52 8.06 -0.88 -5.28
CA ILE A 52 6.61 -0.93 -5.52
C ILE A 52 6.26 -0.26 -6.86
N ASP A 53 6.76 0.95 -7.11
CA ASP A 53 6.47 1.71 -8.32
C ASP A 53 7.08 1.06 -9.57
N THR A 54 8.29 0.50 -9.46
CA THR A 54 8.97 -0.24 -10.54
C THR A 54 8.23 -1.55 -10.82
N THR A 55 7.83 -2.28 -9.78
CA THR A 55 7.01 -3.51 -9.91
C THR A 55 5.67 -3.19 -10.56
N HIS A 56 5.00 -2.12 -10.13
CA HIS A 56 3.74 -1.66 -10.74
C HIS A 56 3.91 -1.22 -12.20
N ARG A 57 5.02 -0.56 -12.56
CA ARG A 57 5.29 -0.13 -13.94
C ARG A 57 5.62 -1.30 -14.86
N LEU A 58 6.46 -2.24 -14.43
CA LEU A 58 6.82 -3.44 -15.19
C LEU A 58 5.59 -4.33 -15.45
N ILE A 59 4.71 -4.46 -14.47
CA ILE A 59 3.46 -5.23 -14.62
C ILE A 59 2.49 -4.55 -15.59
N ARG A 60 2.38 -3.20 -15.58
CA ARG A 60 1.59 -2.46 -16.58
C ARG A 60 2.16 -2.61 -18.00
N GLU A 61 3.47 -2.65 -18.12
CA GLU A 61 4.14 -2.83 -19.41
C GLU A 61 3.96 -4.26 -19.96
N TYR A 62 4.01 -5.27 -19.10
CA TYR A 62 3.66 -6.65 -19.42
C TYR A 62 2.25 -6.75 -20.02
N HIS A 63 1.25 -6.17 -19.36
CA HIS A 63 -0.12 -6.17 -19.87
C HIS A 63 -0.28 -5.40 -21.19
N ARG A 64 0.50 -4.33 -21.40
CA ARG A 64 0.50 -3.56 -22.66
C ARG A 64 1.10 -4.37 -23.82
N ARG A 65 2.15 -5.16 -23.57
CA ARG A 65 2.86 -5.93 -24.61
C ARG A 65 2.16 -7.27 -24.93
N ASN A 66 1.47 -7.88 -23.97
CA ASN A 66 0.82 -9.20 -24.15
C ASN A 66 -0.64 -9.15 -24.64
N LEU A 67 -1.10 -8.01 -25.13
CA LEU A 67 -2.37 -7.88 -25.86
C LEU A 67 -2.24 -8.21 -27.36
N GLY A 68 -1.10 -8.70 -27.85
CA GLY A 68 -0.93 -8.95 -29.28
C GLY A 68 0.22 -9.85 -29.75
N ALA A 69 0.82 -10.71 -28.93
CA ALA A 69 1.97 -11.52 -29.35
C ALA A 69 1.74 -13.03 -29.29
N ARG A 70 2.00 -13.69 -30.42
CA ARG A 70 2.01 -15.15 -30.64
C ARG A 70 3.20 -15.78 -29.90
N VAL A 71 3.00 -16.96 -29.33
CA VAL A 71 4.04 -17.76 -28.66
C VAL A 71 5.04 -18.25 -29.70
N LEU A 72 6.33 -17.93 -29.52
CA LEU A 72 7.43 -18.57 -30.23
C LEU A 72 8.06 -19.62 -29.31
N ASP A 73 8.26 -20.82 -29.86
CA ASP A 73 8.72 -22.01 -29.18
C ASP A 73 10.11 -22.36 -29.72
N THR A 74 11.12 -22.39 -28.82
CA THR A 74 12.42 -23.10 -28.84
C THR A 74 13.53 -22.29 -28.14
N SER A 75 14.35 -22.98 -27.36
CA SER A 75 15.31 -22.43 -26.38
C SER A 75 16.55 -21.76 -26.97
N ASP A 76 16.87 -22.01 -28.24
CA ASP A 76 18.22 -21.76 -28.76
C ASP A 76 18.38 -20.34 -29.34
N GLU A 77 17.28 -19.69 -29.76
CA GLU A 77 17.28 -18.27 -30.17
C GLU A 77 17.29 -17.31 -28.95
N TYR A 78 16.81 -17.77 -27.79
CA TYR A 78 16.76 -16.98 -26.55
C TYR A 78 18.14 -16.76 -25.92
N GLU A 79 19.03 -17.76 -25.97
CA GLU A 79 20.40 -17.64 -25.46
C GLU A 79 21.28 -16.71 -26.29
N GLN A 80 20.99 -16.53 -27.59
CA GLN A 80 21.72 -15.58 -28.44
C GLN A 80 21.29 -14.13 -28.19
N LEU A 81 20.03 -13.88 -27.80
CA LEU A 81 19.54 -12.54 -27.43
C LEU A 81 20.11 -12.04 -26.10
N LEU A 82 20.24 -12.92 -25.10
CA LEU A 82 20.75 -12.58 -23.76
C LEU A 82 22.23 -12.13 -23.75
N LYS A 83 23.03 -12.53 -24.75
CA LYS A 83 24.45 -12.12 -24.85
C LYS A 83 24.64 -10.70 -25.41
N HIS A 84 23.58 -10.07 -25.92
CA HIS A 84 23.64 -8.74 -26.54
C HIS A 84 22.87 -7.64 -25.78
N GLU A 85 22.20 -7.95 -24.66
CA GLU A 85 21.47 -6.93 -23.90
C GLU A 85 22.41 -6.10 -23.00
N GLN A 86 22.61 -4.85 -23.41
CA GLN A 86 23.28 -3.83 -22.60
C GLN A 86 22.45 -3.53 -21.34
N PRO A 87 23.09 -3.22 -20.20
CA PRO A 87 22.38 -2.85 -18.97
C PRO A 87 21.41 -1.70 -19.26
N ILE A 88 20.15 -1.85 -18.83
CA ILE A 88 19.11 -0.82 -18.98
C ILE A 88 19.55 0.42 -18.18
N THR A 89 20.22 1.35 -18.84
CA THR A 89 20.51 2.68 -18.29
C THR A 89 19.21 3.47 -18.24
N PHE A 90 18.70 3.71 -17.03
CA PHE A 90 17.50 4.50 -16.81
C PHE A 90 17.75 5.96 -17.20
N SER A 91 17.34 6.36 -18.41
CA SER A 91 17.44 7.73 -18.94
C SER A 91 16.24 8.60 -18.56
N GLY A 92 15.63 8.35 -17.40
CA GLY A 92 14.44 9.07 -16.97
C GLY A 92 14.76 10.47 -16.48
N GLU A 93 14.08 11.48 -17.04
CA GLU A 93 14.16 12.86 -16.54
C GLU A 93 13.51 12.96 -15.15
N LEU A 94 14.23 13.57 -14.20
CA LEU A 94 13.74 13.76 -12.83
C LEU A 94 13.01 15.10 -12.71
N ARG A 95 11.72 15.05 -12.34
CA ARG A 95 10.99 16.24 -11.92
C ARG A 95 11.08 16.44 -10.41
N THR A 96 11.61 17.58 -9.98
CA THR A 96 11.63 17.97 -8.55
C THR A 96 10.47 18.89 -8.21
N LEU A 97 9.71 18.53 -7.18
CA LEU A 97 8.62 19.33 -6.64
C LEU A 97 9.15 20.20 -5.48
N ARG A 98 9.47 21.48 -5.72
CA ARG A 98 10.09 22.40 -4.73
C ARG A 98 9.08 23.34 -4.07
N GLY A 99 9.25 23.61 -2.78
CA GLY A 99 8.42 24.56 -2.03
C GLY A 99 7.06 23.97 -1.67
N GLY A 100 6.79 23.79 -0.38
CA GLY A 100 5.61 23.09 0.13
C GLY A 100 5.88 22.71 1.58
N HIS A 101 6.44 21.52 1.80
CA HIS A 101 6.87 21.09 3.13
C HIS A 101 8.15 21.82 3.57
N GLN A 102 8.23 22.10 4.87
CA GLN A 102 9.42 22.66 5.55
C GLN A 102 10.26 21.58 6.23
N SER A 103 9.75 20.35 6.29
CA SER A 103 10.41 19.19 6.88
C SER A 103 10.25 17.96 5.99
N ARG A 104 10.71 16.80 6.46
CA ARG A 104 10.64 15.55 5.70
C ARG A 104 9.22 15.23 5.25
N VAL A 105 9.09 14.65 4.05
CA VAL A 105 7.82 14.10 3.56
C VAL A 105 7.69 12.66 4.04
N GLY A 106 6.76 12.46 4.97
CA GLY A 106 6.56 11.23 5.75
C GLY A 106 5.35 10.39 5.30
N ALA A 107 4.55 10.85 4.35
CA ALA A 107 3.43 10.08 3.79
C ALA A 107 3.15 10.53 2.35
N LEU A 108 2.73 9.60 1.50
CA LEU A 108 2.31 9.90 0.15
C LEU A 108 1.20 8.97 -0.29
N ASP A 109 0.28 9.49 -1.09
CA ASP A 109 -0.67 8.67 -1.82
C ASP A 109 -1.17 9.39 -3.08
N TRP A 110 -1.65 8.63 -4.05
CA TRP A 110 -2.09 9.15 -5.34
C TRP A 110 -3.62 9.17 -5.45
N ASN A 111 -4.12 10.24 -6.07
CA ASN A 111 -5.48 10.33 -6.57
C ASN A 111 -5.43 10.82 -8.01
N ASN A 112 -5.39 9.87 -8.95
CA ASN A 112 -5.18 10.13 -10.38
C ASN A 112 -3.88 10.93 -10.63
N HIS A 113 -4.00 12.19 -11.04
CA HIS A 113 -2.88 13.10 -11.32
C HIS A 113 -2.50 13.98 -10.11
N ILE A 114 -3.18 13.81 -8.98
CA ILE A 114 -2.85 14.50 -7.72
C ILE A 114 -1.96 13.58 -6.88
N LEU A 115 -0.76 14.06 -6.56
CA LEU A 115 0.11 13.46 -5.55
C LEU A 115 -0.12 14.18 -4.22
N THR A 116 -0.74 13.50 -3.27
CA THR A 116 -0.92 14.03 -1.92
C THR A 116 0.30 13.68 -1.08
N THR A 117 0.90 14.66 -0.44
CA THR A 117 2.09 14.50 0.41
C THR A 117 1.80 14.98 1.83
N GLY A 118 2.16 14.17 2.83
CA GLY A 118 2.10 14.50 4.25
C GLY A 118 3.51 14.66 4.82
N GLY A 119 3.73 15.69 5.63
CA GLY A 119 5.06 16.04 6.14
C GLY A 119 5.21 15.91 7.64
N MET A 120 6.46 15.94 8.10
CA MET A 120 6.82 16.05 9.52
C MET A 120 6.44 17.40 10.13
N ASP A 121 6.20 18.40 9.28
CA ASP A 121 5.64 19.70 9.63
C ASP A 121 4.12 19.66 9.91
N GLY A 122 3.49 18.48 9.83
CA GLY A 122 2.05 18.30 10.06
C GLY A 122 1.15 18.78 8.91
N MET A 123 1.76 19.31 7.85
CA MET A 123 1.04 19.79 6.67
C MET A 123 0.74 18.61 5.73
N ILE A 124 -0.32 18.78 4.94
CA ILE A 124 -0.63 17.91 3.81
C ILE A 124 -0.88 18.78 2.58
N PHE A 125 -0.28 18.43 1.45
CA PHE A 125 -0.46 19.14 0.19
C PHE A 125 -0.97 18.21 -0.91
N ASN A 126 -1.97 18.66 -1.66
CA ASN A 126 -2.30 18.08 -2.96
C ASN A 126 -1.46 18.75 -4.04
N ASN A 127 -0.62 17.96 -4.71
CA ASN A 127 0.24 18.42 -5.80
C ASN A 127 -0.31 17.93 -7.14
N ASP A 128 -0.87 18.82 -7.97
CA ASP A 128 -1.19 18.52 -9.36
C ASP A 128 0.11 18.47 -10.17
N VAL A 129 0.49 17.24 -10.56
CA VAL A 129 1.76 17.01 -11.26
C VAL A 129 1.71 17.41 -12.73
N ARG A 130 0.61 17.93 -13.26
CA ARG A 130 0.50 18.37 -14.66
C ARG A 130 0.90 19.83 -14.86
N VAL A 131 0.80 20.64 -13.80
CA VAL A 131 1.00 22.10 -13.86
C VAL A 131 2.25 22.53 -13.09
N ARG A 132 2.78 23.73 -13.38
CA ARG A 132 3.96 24.28 -12.70
C ARG A 132 3.64 24.74 -11.27
N SER A 133 2.57 25.52 -11.11
CA SER A 133 2.01 25.85 -9.80
C SER A 133 1.20 24.68 -9.27
N ARG A 134 1.90 23.71 -8.70
CA ARG A 134 1.34 22.38 -8.42
C ARG A 134 0.47 22.30 -7.17
N ILE A 135 0.68 23.14 -6.16
CA ILE A 135 -0.04 23.00 -4.88
C ILE A 135 -1.47 23.45 -5.13
N ALA A 136 -2.36 22.48 -5.29
CA ALA A 136 -3.77 22.70 -5.56
C ALA A 136 -4.55 22.93 -4.27
N GLU A 137 -4.21 22.18 -3.21
CA GLU A 137 -4.87 22.28 -1.91
C GLU A 137 -3.89 22.06 -0.76
N THR A 138 -4.20 22.65 0.40
CA THR A 138 -3.47 22.46 1.66
C THR A 138 -4.45 22.03 2.75
N TYR A 139 -4.09 20.99 3.48
CA TYR A 139 -4.82 20.53 4.66
C TYR A 139 -3.99 20.79 5.91
N LYS A 140 -4.65 21.32 6.95
CA LYS A 140 -4.03 21.67 8.24
C LYS A 140 -4.88 21.05 9.34
N GLY A 141 -4.26 20.20 10.16
CA GLY A 141 -4.93 19.55 11.29
C GLY A 141 -3.97 18.80 12.19
N HIS A 142 -2.91 18.21 11.64
CA HIS A 142 -1.88 17.58 12.45
C HIS A 142 -0.88 18.62 12.99
N SER A 143 -0.54 18.50 14.27
CA SER A 143 0.49 19.29 14.96
C SER A 143 1.85 18.58 15.01
N GLN A 144 1.90 17.35 14.53
CA GLN A 144 3.10 16.53 14.41
C GLN A 144 3.08 15.83 13.05
N GLU A 145 4.10 15.02 12.77
CA GLU A 145 4.24 14.30 11.51
C GLU A 145 2.99 13.55 11.08
N VAL A 146 2.61 13.75 9.82
CA VAL A 146 1.64 12.92 9.10
C VAL A 146 2.37 11.66 8.63
N CYS A 147 2.09 10.54 9.29
CA CYS A 147 2.77 9.27 9.08
C CYS A 147 1.90 8.22 8.36
N GLY A 148 0.58 8.43 8.34
CA GLY A 148 -0.39 7.69 7.56
C GLY A 148 -1.13 8.61 6.60
N LEU A 149 -1.28 8.18 5.34
CA LEU A 149 -2.03 8.92 4.33
C LEU A 149 -2.61 7.94 3.31
N LYS A 150 -3.92 8.01 3.05
CA LYS A 150 -4.58 7.06 2.12
C LYS A 150 -5.84 7.66 1.50
N TRP A 151 -5.94 7.68 0.18
CA TRP A 151 -7.15 8.00 -0.56
C TRP A 151 -8.11 6.82 -0.58
N SER A 152 -9.41 7.11 -0.49
CA SER A 152 -10.47 6.16 -0.79
C SER A 152 -10.41 5.75 -2.26
N ALA A 153 -10.88 4.55 -2.60
CA ALA A 153 -10.91 4.08 -4.00
C ALA A 153 -11.77 4.98 -4.91
N SER A 154 -12.80 5.63 -4.35
CA SER A 154 -13.61 6.63 -5.05
C SER A 154 -12.88 7.95 -5.31
N GLY A 155 -11.73 8.18 -4.65
CA GLY A 155 -10.98 9.42 -4.70
C GLY A 155 -11.74 10.61 -4.13
N GLN A 156 -12.78 10.39 -3.32
CA GLN A 156 -13.61 11.44 -2.70
C GLN A 156 -13.15 11.77 -1.27
N GLN A 157 -12.63 10.79 -0.55
CA GLN A 157 -12.19 10.95 0.84
C GLN A 157 -10.72 10.64 0.98
N LEU A 158 -10.01 11.48 1.71
CA LEU A 158 -8.62 11.26 2.13
C LEU A 158 -8.63 10.93 3.62
N ALA A 159 -7.92 9.88 4.03
CA ALA A 159 -7.61 9.61 5.43
C ALA A 159 -6.17 10.04 5.73
N SER A 160 -5.96 10.73 6.85
CA SER A 160 -4.61 11.04 7.35
C SER A 160 -4.48 10.71 8.82
N GLY A 161 -3.36 10.08 9.18
CA GLY A 161 -3.03 9.71 10.54
C GLY A 161 -1.68 10.31 10.93
N GLY A 162 -1.58 10.79 12.18
CA GLY A 162 -0.41 11.53 12.65
C GLY A 162 0.23 10.94 13.89
N ASN A 163 1.45 11.40 14.19
CA ASN A 163 2.16 11.11 15.44
C ASN A 163 1.54 11.80 16.67
N ASN A 164 0.59 12.71 16.45
CA ASN A 164 -0.24 13.31 17.49
C ASN A 164 -1.48 12.47 17.86
N ASN A 165 -1.49 11.19 17.46
CA ASN A 165 -2.54 10.19 17.72
C ASN A 165 -3.89 10.46 17.03
N LEU A 166 -3.97 11.50 16.20
CA LEU A 166 -5.20 11.87 15.50
C LEU A 166 -5.33 11.12 14.18
N LEU A 167 -6.56 10.82 13.83
CA LEU A 167 -6.98 10.40 12.49
C LEU A 167 -8.01 11.40 11.95
N TYR A 168 -7.76 11.95 10.77
CA TYR A 168 -8.69 12.82 10.07
C TYR A 168 -9.23 12.14 8.81
N ILE A 169 -10.50 12.41 8.52
CA ILE A 169 -11.10 12.17 7.21
C ILE A 169 -11.35 13.53 6.57
N TRP A 170 -10.88 13.71 5.35
CA TRP A 170 -11.08 14.92 4.55
C TRP A 170 -11.99 14.57 3.37
N ASP A 171 -12.96 15.44 3.08
CA ASP A 171 -13.85 15.28 1.93
C ASP A 171 -13.51 16.35 0.88
N ARG A 172 -13.35 15.93 -0.38
CA ARG A 172 -13.07 16.83 -1.50
C ARG A 172 -14.24 17.75 -1.84
N SER A 173 -15.48 17.35 -1.59
CA SER A 173 -16.65 18.19 -1.88
C SER A 173 -16.74 19.40 -0.95
N SER A 174 -16.30 19.25 0.30
CA SER A 174 -16.28 20.31 1.30
C SER A 174 -15.23 21.40 1.01
N THR A 175 -14.24 21.15 0.14
CA THR A 175 -13.22 22.15 -0.22
C THR A 175 -13.73 23.21 -1.19
N ALA A 176 -14.76 22.90 -1.98
CA ALA A 176 -15.32 23.81 -2.99
C ALA A 176 -16.23 24.90 -2.39
N VAL A 177 -16.76 24.72 -1.18
CA VAL A 177 -17.75 25.64 -0.58
C VAL A 177 -17.08 26.83 0.13
N SER A 178 -15.78 26.74 0.47
CA SER A 178 -15.04 27.82 1.13
C SER A 178 -14.36 28.81 0.17
N SER A 179 -14.53 28.64 -1.14
CA SER A 179 -13.76 29.35 -2.17
C SER A 179 -14.36 30.67 -2.65
N SER A 180 -15.48 31.15 -2.09
CA SER A 180 -16.14 32.35 -2.62
C SER A 180 -15.58 33.69 -2.14
N ASN A 181 -14.66 33.75 -1.15
CA ASN A 181 -14.07 35.04 -0.73
C ASN A 181 -12.75 35.00 0.08
N SER A 182 -11.98 33.89 0.09
CA SER A 182 -10.74 33.83 0.90
C SER A 182 -9.54 33.32 0.11
N THR A 183 -8.49 34.14 0.03
CA THR A 183 -7.20 33.89 -0.65
C THR A 183 -6.33 32.81 0.02
N SER A 184 -6.88 32.05 0.97
CA SER A 184 -6.22 30.90 1.60
C SER A 184 -7.28 29.86 2.00
N SER A 185 -7.71 29.03 1.05
CA SER A 185 -8.66 27.92 1.28
C SER A 185 -8.00 26.82 2.14
N THR A 186 -8.08 26.96 3.46
CA THR A 186 -7.69 25.90 4.39
C THR A 186 -8.82 24.87 4.43
N THR A 187 -8.53 23.63 4.02
CA THR A 187 -9.53 22.56 4.02
C THR A 187 -9.92 22.17 5.44
N GLN A 188 -11.22 22.14 5.73
CA GLN A 188 -11.76 21.56 6.97
C GLN A 188 -11.89 20.04 6.83
N TRP A 189 -11.63 19.32 7.91
CA TRP A 189 -11.84 17.88 7.98
C TRP A 189 -13.35 17.57 8.10
N LEU A 190 -13.77 16.41 7.57
CA LEU A 190 -15.11 15.85 7.74
C LEU A 190 -15.23 15.20 9.12
N HIS A 191 -14.22 14.42 9.52
CA HIS A 191 -14.16 13.77 10.84
C HIS A 191 -12.79 13.96 11.47
N ARG A 192 -12.78 14.08 12.81
CA ARG A 192 -11.60 14.06 13.67
C ARG A 192 -11.79 12.95 14.70
N PHE A 193 -10.96 11.92 14.64
CA PHE A 193 -10.97 10.79 15.56
C PHE A 193 -9.76 10.89 16.51
N GLU A 194 -10.01 10.63 17.79
CA GLU A 194 -9.09 10.80 18.93
C GLU A 194 -8.94 9.52 19.77
N GLU A 195 -9.55 8.42 19.32
CA GLU A 195 -9.67 7.21 20.11
C GLU A 195 -8.42 6.34 20.05
N HIS A 196 -7.50 6.60 19.11
CA HIS A 196 -6.17 5.98 19.16
C HIS A 196 -5.31 6.68 20.22
N THR A 197 -4.60 5.91 21.04
CA THR A 197 -3.72 6.44 22.10
C THR A 197 -2.24 6.52 21.70
N ALA A 198 -1.94 6.29 20.43
CA ALA A 198 -0.60 6.37 19.85
C ALA A 198 -0.68 6.72 18.34
N ALA A 199 0.47 6.98 17.72
CA ALA A 199 0.60 7.37 16.31
C ALA A 199 -0.20 6.46 15.35
N VAL A 200 -0.87 7.06 14.37
CA VAL A 200 -1.74 6.35 13.41
C VAL A 200 -1.06 6.29 12.04
N LYS A 201 -0.22 5.28 11.83
CA LYS A 201 0.48 5.08 10.54
C LYS A 201 -0.33 4.21 9.58
N ALA A 202 -0.93 3.14 10.10
CA ALA A 202 -1.56 2.12 9.28
C ALA A 202 -2.98 2.57 8.91
N LEU A 203 -3.26 2.71 7.61
CA LEU A 203 -4.56 3.13 7.07
C LEU A 203 -4.90 2.27 5.85
N ALA A 204 -6.11 1.73 5.82
CA ALA A 204 -6.59 0.92 4.69
C ALA A 204 -8.10 1.07 4.48
N TRP A 205 -8.48 1.70 3.37
CA TRP A 205 -9.88 1.75 2.93
C TRP A 205 -10.34 0.38 2.47
N CYS A 206 -11.53 -0.01 2.90
CA CYS A 206 -12.13 -1.28 2.55
C CYS A 206 -12.58 -1.31 1.08
N PRO A 207 -12.13 -2.30 0.27
CA PRO A 207 -12.44 -2.33 -1.16
C PRO A 207 -13.89 -2.76 -1.45
N PHE A 208 -14.58 -3.36 -0.47
CA PHE A 208 -15.95 -3.89 -0.62
C PHE A 208 -16.99 -3.13 0.23
N GLN A 209 -16.60 -2.13 0.99
CA GLN A 209 -17.47 -1.21 1.73
C GLN A 209 -16.87 0.21 1.68
N GLY A 210 -17.37 1.06 0.78
CA GLY A 210 -16.71 2.33 0.41
C GLY A 210 -16.54 3.35 1.55
N ASN A 211 -17.38 3.30 2.58
CA ASN A 211 -17.31 4.19 3.76
C ASN A 211 -16.61 3.54 4.95
N LEU A 212 -15.99 2.37 4.79
CA LEU A 212 -15.28 1.68 5.86
C LEU A 212 -13.78 1.92 5.73
N LEU A 213 -13.19 2.52 6.77
CA LEU A 213 -11.75 2.67 6.92
C LEU A 213 -11.27 1.78 8.08
N ALA A 214 -10.17 1.05 7.89
CA ALA A 214 -9.42 0.45 8.97
C ALA A 214 -8.19 1.32 9.29
N SER A 215 -7.92 1.57 10.56
CA SER A 215 -6.70 2.21 11.04
C SER A 215 -6.01 1.40 12.13
N GLY A 216 -4.70 1.50 12.22
CA GLY A 216 -3.89 0.82 13.22
C GLY A 216 -3.07 1.80 14.05
N GLY A 217 -3.10 1.63 15.37
CA GLY A 217 -2.36 2.47 16.30
C GLY A 217 -0.96 1.96 16.64
N GLY A 218 -0.12 2.89 17.07
CA GLY A 218 1.26 2.67 17.51
C GLY A 218 1.40 1.79 18.75
N GLY A 219 2.62 1.62 19.27
CA GLY A 219 2.90 0.72 20.41
C GLY A 219 2.14 1.01 21.71
N GLY A 220 1.72 2.26 21.93
CA GLY A 220 0.87 2.63 23.07
C GLY A 220 -0.60 2.19 22.92
N ASP A 221 -1.08 2.08 21.69
CA ASP A 221 -2.49 1.79 21.36
C ASP A 221 -2.72 0.33 20.97
N ARG A 222 -1.91 -0.20 20.04
CA ARG A 222 -1.91 -1.60 19.58
C ARG A 222 -3.22 -2.11 18.99
N CYS A 223 -4.18 -1.23 18.75
CA CYS A 223 -5.48 -1.60 18.24
C CYS A 223 -5.57 -1.41 16.73
N ILE A 224 -6.35 -2.27 16.08
CA ILE A 224 -6.96 -1.99 14.78
C ILE A 224 -8.37 -1.47 15.07
N LYS A 225 -8.69 -0.28 14.57
CA LYS A 225 -10.02 0.33 14.68
C LYS A 225 -10.66 0.44 13.31
N PHE A 226 -11.98 0.27 13.26
CA PHE A 226 -12.78 0.36 12.04
C PHE A 226 -13.75 1.52 12.15
N TRP A 227 -13.84 2.33 11.11
CA TRP A 227 -14.59 3.58 11.11
C TRP A 227 -15.59 3.57 9.98
N ASN A 228 -16.83 3.93 10.30
CA ASN A 228 -17.80 4.34 9.29
C ASN A 228 -17.63 5.84 9.04
N THR A 229 -17.07 6.19 7.89
CA THR A 229 -16.77 7.59 7.53
C THR A 229 -18.00 8.37 7.06
N HIS A 230 -19.14 7.71 6.87
CA HIS A 230 -20.41 8.40 6.66
C HIS A 230 -20.98 8.92 7.98
N THR A 231 -20.93 8.11 9.05
CA THR A 231 -21.50 8.48 10.36
C THR A 231 -20.49 9.09 11.33
N GLY A 232 -19.19 8.93 11.07
CA GLY A 232 -18.15 9.35 12.00
C GLY A 232 -18.03 8.45 13.23
N SER A 233 -18.42 7.18 13.11
CA SER A 233 -18.47 6.26 14.26
C SER A 233 -17.38 5.18 14.17
N CYS A 234 -16.74 4.88 15.29
CA CYS A 234 -15.92 3.68 15.45
C CYS A 234 -16.85 2.46 15.57
N VAL A 235 -16.83 1.55 14.59
CA VAL A 235 -17.72 0.39 14.53
C VAL A 235 -17.13 -0.89 15.12
N ASN A 236 -15.80 -0.95 15.24
CA ASN A 236 -15.10 -2.08 15.88
C ASN A 236 -13.68 -1.67 16.31
N SER A 237 -13.15 -2.29 17.36
CA SER A 237 -11.78 -2.08 17.87
C SER A 237 -11.22 -3.41 18.36
N VAL A 238 -10.05 -3.79 17.83
CA VAL A 238 -9.41 -5.09 18.10
C VAL A 238 -8.00 -4.86 18.60
N ASP A 239 -7.69 -5.30 19.82
CA ASP A 239 -6.32 -5.31 20.34
C ASP A 239 -5.51 -6.39 19.64
N THR A 240 -4.44 -5.99 18.96
CA THR A 240 -3.53 -6.92 18.28
C THR A 240 -2.41 -7.41 19.19
N GLY A 241 -2.24 -6.81 20.37
CA GLY A 241 -1.15 -7.06 21.31
C GLY A 241 0.20 -6.50 20.85
N SER A 242 0.27 -5.72 19.78
CA SER A 242 1.50 -5.14 19.27
C SER A 242 1.25 -3.86 18.45
N GLN A 243 2.27 -3.03 18.26
CA GLN A 243 2.18 -1.89 17.34
C GLN A 243 1.68 -2.34 15.96
N VAL A 244 0.72 -1.63 15.37
CA VAL A 244 0.24 -1.89 14.01
C VAL A 244 0.94 -0.95 13.03
N CYS A 245 1.76 -1.48 12.13
CA CYS A 245 2.62 -0.69 11.25
C CYS A 245 2.02 -0.46 9.85
N ALA A 246 1.29 -1.44 9.32
CA ALA A 246 0.59 -1.35 8.04
C ALA A 246 -0.64 -2.26 8.01
N LEU A 247 -1.59 -1.93 7.14
CA LEU A 247 -2.82 -2.68 6.90
C LEU A 247 -3.05 -2.84 5.39
N LEU A 248 -3.48 -4.03 4.97
CA LEU A 248 -3.85 -4.34 3.59
C LEU A 248 -5.12 -5.20 3.58
N TRP A 249 -6.10 -4.82 2.77
CA TRP A 249 -7.27 -5.66 2.52
C TRP A 249 -6.96 -6.71 1.46
N ASN A 250 -7.46 -7.93 1.65
CA ASN A 250 -7.62 -8.86 0.55
C ASN A 250 -8.63 -8.27 -0.45
N LYS A 251 -8.28 -8.27 -1.74
CA LYS A 251 -9.13 -7.70 -2.81
C LYS A 251 -10.24 -8.65 -3.23
N SER A 252 -10.06 -9.96 -2.99
CA SER A 252 -10.96 -11.03 -3.44
C SER A 252 -11.84 -11.55 -2.31
N GLU A 253 -11.27 -11.65 -1.11
CA GLU A 253 -11.96 -12.14 0.08
C GLU A 253 -12.10 -11.09 1.17
N ARG A 254 -12.96 -11.35 2.16
CA ARG A 254 -13.19 -10.43 3.29
C ARG A 254 -12.16 -10.67 4.38
N GLU A 255 -10.92 -10.31 4.10
CA GLU A 255 -9.80 -10.49 5.00
C GLU A 255 -8.96 -9.23 5.10
N LEU A 256 -8.37 -9.02 6.26
CA LEU A 256 -7.45 -7.92 6.53
C LEU A 256 -6.11 -8.51 6.96
N LEU A 257 -5.01 -8.02 6.40
CA LEU A 257 -3.66 -8.35 6.82
C LEU A 257 -3.07 -7.15 7.56
N SER A 258 -2.53 -7.40 8.76
CA SER A 258 -1.78 -6.40 9.51
C SER A 258 -0.32 -6.79 9.63
N SER A 259 0.59 -5.82 9.51
CA SER A 259 1.97 -5.99 9.97
C SER A 259 2.14 -5.42 11.36
N ASN A 260 2.88 -6.14 12.19
CA ASN A 260 3.09 -5.80 13.58
C ASN A 260 4.57 -5.45 13.88
N GLY A 261 4.75 -4.49 14.78
CA GLY A 261 6.04 -4.14 15.35
C GLY A 261 6.36 -4.98 16.59
N PHE A 262 7.07 -4.38 17.54
CA PHE A 262 7.38 -5.02 18.82
C PHE A 262 6.09 -5.29 19.63
N THR A 263 5.97 -6.41 20.35
CA THR A 263 6.92 -7.53 20.51
C THR A 263 6.83 -8.61 19.44
N LYS A 264 5.82 -8.54 18.55
CA LYS A 264 5.42 -9.68 17.72
C LYS A 264 6.23 -9.84 16.43
N ASN A 265 6.59 -8.74 15.77
CA ASN A 265 7.39 -8.75 14.54
C ASN A 265 6.87 -9.74 13.47
N GLN A 266 5.57 -9.75 13.24
CA GLN A 266 4.92 -10.73 12.36
C GLN A 266 3.84 -10.06 11.52
N LEU A 267 3.34 -10.78 10.52
CA LEU A 267 2.09 -10.41 9.86
C LEU A 267 0.96 -11.27 10.44
N THR A 268 -0.23 -10.69 10.57
CA THR A 268 -1.41 -11.40 11.07
C THR A 268 -2.54 -11.24 10.06
N LEU A 269 -3.09 -12.36 9.58
CA LEU A 269 -4.26 -12.40 8.72
C LEU A 269 -5.52 -12.54 9.57
N TRP A 270 -6.50 -11.69 9.30
CA TRP A 270 -7.76 -11.59 10.05
C TRP A 270 -8.93 -11.84 9.11
N LYS A 271 -9.89 -12.66 9.54
CA LYS A 271 -11.18 -12.79 8.87
C LYS A 271 -12.06 -11.62 9.25
N TYR A 272 -12.55 -10.86 8.28
CA TYR A 272 -13.45 -9.73 8.51
C TYR A 272 -14.91 -10.15 8.20
N PRO A 273 -15.93 -9.76 8.99
CA PRO A 273 -15.89 -8.77 10.09
C PRO A 273 -15.62 -9.34 11.49
N SER A 274 -15.52 -10.66 11.65
CA SER A 274 -15.37 -11.28 12.98
C SER A 274 -14.04 -10.94 13.66
N MET A 275 -13.04 -10.52 12.88
CA MET A 275 -11.67 -10.26 13.31
C MET A 275 -11.04 -11.45 14.03
N VAL A 276 -11.46 -12.65 13.64
CA VAL A 276 -10.80 -13.90 14.06
C VAL A 276 -9.48 -14.01 13.33
N LYS A 277 -8.43 -14.33 14.07
CA LYS A 277 -7.10 -14.56 13.52
C LYS A 277 -7.08 -15.86 12.70
N MET A 278 -6.72 -15.76 11.43
CA MET A 278 -6.66 -16.87 10.48
C MET A 278 -5.25 -17.46 10.38
N ALA A 279 -4.23 -16.59 10.38
CA ALA A 279 -2.84 -17.01 10.27
C ALA A 279 -1.89 -15.98 10.91
N GLU A 280 -0.72 -16.46 11.34
CA GLU A 280 0.42 -15.64 11.75
C GLU A 280 1.62 -16.01 10.89
N LEU A 281 2.22 -15.02 10.24
CA LEU A 281 3.37 -15.18 9.38
C LEU A 281 4.57 -14.58 10.11
N ALA A 282 5.23 -15.45 10.87
CA ALA A 282 6.39 -15.12 11.70
C ALA A 282 7.71 -15.26 10.92
N GLY A 283 8.80 -14.77 11.52
CA GLY A 283 10.15 -15.00 11.03
C GLY A 283 11.02 -13.76 10.95
N TYR A 284 10.45 -12.56 11.11
CA TYR A 284 11.24 -11.34 11.27
C TYR A 284 11.79 -11.24 12.69
N THR A 285 13.02 -10.75 12.81
CA THR A 285 13.69 -10.53 14.10
C THR A 285 13.52 -9.08 14.59
N SER A 286 12.99 -8.21 13.74
CA SER A 286 12.70 -6.80 14.03
C SER A 286 11.32 -6.40 13.51
N ARG A 287 10.87 -5.21 13.89
CA ARG A 287 9.55 -4.67 13.54
C ARG A 287 9.30 -4.69 12.03
N VAL A 288 8.10 -5.12 11.61
CA VAL A 288 7.70 -5.09 10.21
C VAL A 288 7.16 -3.71 9.87
N LEU A 289 7.90 -2.96 9.05
CA LEU A 289 7.68 -1.52 8.84
C LEU A 289 6.72 -1.20 7.70
N PHE A 290 6.79 -1.99 6.63
CA PHE A 290 6.08 -1.71 5.39
C PHE A 290 5.49 -3.01 4.81
N MET A 291 4.38 -2.85 4.10
CA MET A 291 3.79 -3.90 3.27
C MET A 291 3.34 -3.32 1.93
N ALA A 292 3.40 -4.14 0.89
CA ALA A 292 2.83 -3.87 -0.41
C ALA A 292 2.19 -5.12 -0.98
N GLN A 293 0.97 -4.97 -1.51
CA GLN A 293 0.28 -6.06 -2.20
C GLN A 293 0.61 -6.02 -3.69
N SER A 294 0.84 -7.18 -4.28
CA SER A 294 0.98 -7.32 -5.73
C SER A 294 -0.30 -6.86 -6.46
N PRO A 295 -0.20 -6.46 -7.74
CA PRO A 295 -1.36 -5.99 -8.51
C PRO A 295 -2.48 -7.04 -8.63
N ASP A 296 -2.13 -8.31 -8.81
CA ASP A 296 -3.05 -9.45 -8.83
C ASP A 296 -3.75 -9.72 -7.48
N GLY A 297 -3.24 -9.12 -6.40
CA GLY A 297 -3.80 -9.23 -5.06
C GLY A 297 -3.33 -10.45 -4.27
N CYS A 298 -2.53 -11.35 -4.85
CA CYS A 298 -2.21 -12.66 -4.25
C CYS A 298 -1.04 -12.60 -3.26
N THR A 299 0.01 -11.87 -3.64
CA THR A 299 1.28 -11.84 -2.92
C THR A 299 1.44 -10.54 -2.16
N VAL A 300 2.00 -10.61 -0.94
CA VAL A 300 2.39 -9.44 -0.16
C VAL A 300 3.90 -9.44 0.02
N ALA A 301 4.54 -8.34 -0.34
CA ALA A 301 5.90 -8.04 0.05
C ALA A 301 5.88 -7.29 1.39
N SER A 302 6.71 -7.71 2.34
CA SER A 302 6.92 -6.99 3.59
C SER A 302 8.39 -6.72 3.85
N ALA A 303 8.68 -5.62 4.53
CA ALA A 303 10.04 -5.21 4.87
C ALA A 303 10.12 -4.82 6.35
N ALA A 304 11.19 -5.25 7.02
CA ALA A 304 11.37 -5.08 8.45
C ALA A 304 12.68 -4.38 8.80
N GLY A 305 12.83 -4.02 10.08
CA GLY A 305 14.05 -3.43 10.62
C GLY A 305 15.21 -4.41 10.81
N ASP A 306 15.10 -5.64 10.32
CA ASP A 306 16.18 -6.65 10.31
C ASP A 306 16.87 -6.72 8.94
N GLU A 307 16.62 -5.71 8.09
CA GLU A 307 17.15 -5.58 6.74
C GLU A 307 16.64 -6.65 5.77
N THR A 308 15.59 -7.40 6.12
CA THR A 308 15.02 -8.41 5.23
C THR A 308 13.72 -7.95 4.56
N LEU A 309 13.57 -8.33 3.29
CA LEU A 309 12.33 -8.28 2.54
C LEU A 309 11.82 -9.71 2.33
N ARG A 310 10.52 -9.94 2.53
CA ARG A 310 9.90 -11.27 2.33
C ARG A 310 8.66 -11.17 1.48
N PHE A 311 8.38 -12.23 0.74
CA PHE A 311 7.18 -12.38 -0.09
C PHE A 311 6.30 -13.48 0.48
N TRP A 312 5.01 -13.19 0.59
CA TRP A 312 4.01 -14.08 1.17
C TRP A 312 2.86 -14.27 0.21
N ASN A 313 2.61 -15.51 -0.23
CA ASN A 313 1.35 -15.84 -0.91
C ASN A 313 0.27 -16.04 0.17
N VAL A 314 -0.28 -14.93 0.66
CA VAL A 314 -1.19 -14.90 1.82
C VAL A 314 -2.66 -14.79 1.43
N PHE A 315 -2.95 -14.31 0.22
CA PHE A 315 -4.32 -14.11 -0.26
C PHE A 315 -4.76 -15.14 -1.31
N GLY A 316 -3.89 -16.09 -1.65
CA GLY A 316 -4.17 -17.17 -2.60
C GLY A 316 -4.36 -16.69 -4.04
N THR A 317 -4.53 -17.63 -4.97
CA THR A 317 -4.96 -17.34 -6.35
C THR A 317 -6.47 -17.21 -6.39
N PRO A 318 -7.07 -16.20 -7.05
CA PRO A 318 -8.51 -16.11 -7.18
C PRO A 318 -9.06 -17.39 -7.80
N GLU A 319 -9.95 -18.10 -7.12
CA GLU A 319 -10.66 -19.19 -7.77
C GLU A 319 -11.50 -18.60 -8.91
N VAL A 320 -11.13 -18.94 -10.15
CA VAL A 320 -12.03 -18.71 -11.29
C VAL A 320 -13.26 -19.54 -11.01
N LYS A 321 -14.38 -18.90 -10.66
CA LYS A 321 -15.67 -19.58 -10.50
C LYS A 321 -15.92 -20.36 -11.79
N LYS A 322 -15.74 -21.68 -11.73
CA LYS A 322 -16.07 -22.59 -12.83
C LYS A 322 -17.54 -22.32 -13.14
N GLN A 323 -17.85 -21.86 -14.35
CA GLN A 323 -19.24 -21.75 -14.77
C GLN A 323 -19.84 -23.15 -14.61
N VAL A 324 -20.80 -23.28 -13.69
CA VAL A 324 -21.64 -24.46 -13.65
C VAL A 324 -22.36 -24.46 -14.98
N LEU A 325 -21.96 -25.36 -15.89
CA LEU A 325 -22.73 -25.65 -17.08
C LEU A 325 -24.15 -25.96 -16.59
N LYS A 326 -25.09 -25.06 -16.90
CA LYS A 326 -26.51 -25.37 -16.75
C LYS A 326 -26.76 -26.60 -17.61
N SER A 327 -26.91 -27.76 -17.00
CA SER A 327 -27.49 -28.89 -17.68
C SER A 327 -28.90 -28.46 -18.10
N ASN A 328 -29.15 -28.41 -19.41
CA ASN A 328 -30.51 -28.25 -19.91
C ASN A 328 -31.36 -29.39 -19.33
N PRO A 329 -32.48 -29.10 -18.64
CA PRO A 329 -33.40 -30.16 -18.27
C PRO A 329 -34.05 -30.71 -19.55
N GLU A 330 -33.70 -31.94 -19.91
CA GLU A 330 -34.42 -32.75 -20.91
C GLU A 330 -35.92 -32.84 -20.50
N PRO A 331 -36.90 -32.58 -21.39
CA PRO A 331 -38.29 -32.36 -20.96
C PRO A 331 -39.06 -33.62 -20.55
N PHE A 332 -38.45 -34.81 -20.47
CA PHE A 332 -39.20 -36.07 -20.24
C PHE A 332 -38.47 -37.12 -19.38
N ALA A 333 -37.77 -36.71 -18.32
CA ALA A 333 -37.09 -37.65 -17.41
C ALA A 333 -38.03 -38.45 -16.46
N HIS A 334 -39.35 -38.38 -16.64
CA HIS A 334 -40.32 -39.13 -15.85
C HIS A 334 -41.07 -40.16 -16.68
N VAL A 335 -40.39 -41.27 -17.00
CA VAL A 335 -41.08 -42.52 -17.30
C VAL A 335 -40.42 -43.64 -16.50
N ASN A 336 -41.11 -44.06 -15.44
CA ASN A 336 -40.76 -45.23 -14.63
C ASN A 336 -40.67 -46.48 -15.51
N ARG A 337 -39.59 -47.27 -15.34
CA ARG A 337 -39.63 -48.70 -15.66
C ARG A 337 -39.07 -49.53 -14.52
N ILE A 338 -39.99 -50.30 -13.96
CA ILE A 338 -39.85 -51.40 -13.03
C ILE A 338 -39.19 -52.57 -13.75
N ARG A 339 -38.02 -53.02 -13.31
CA ARG A 339 -37.80 -54.28 -12.56
C ARG A 339 -36.33 -54.43 -12.20
#